data_AF-A0A1Z9GUW7-F1
#
_entry.id   AF-A0A1Z9GUW7-F1
#
_cell.length_a   1.000
_cell.length_b   1.000
_cell.length_c   1.000
_cell.angle_alpha   90.00
_cell.angle_beta   90.00
_cell.angle_gamma   90.00
#
_symmetry.space_group_name_H-M   'P 1'
#
loop_
_entity.id
_entity.type
_entity.pdbx_description
1 polymer ?
#
loop_
_entity_poly.entity_id
_entity_poly.type
_entity_poly.pdbx_seq_one_letter_code
_entity_poly.pdbx_strand_id
1 'polypeptide(L)' 'MNKVFYPELSDQEDEVYTEREREIEKEENFMNLWGYLRRRYPNETLEEKKFSDLINLKIHLEGPRRLREWTEDIASVRKH' A
#
# COMPACT_ATOMS: atom_id res chain seq x y z
N MET A 1 -36.77 -12.55 -35.27
CA MET A 1 -35.48 -12.76 -34.58
C MET A 1 -35.11 -11.46 -33.89
N ASN A 2 -35.33 -11.37 -32.58
CA ASN A 2 -34.96 -10.18 -31.79
C ASN A 2 -33.46 -10.23 -31.51
N LYS A 3 -32.68 -9.34 -32.13
CA LYS A 3 -31.31 -9.05 -31.69
C LYS A 3 -31.42 -8.18 -30.44
N VAL A 4 -31.25 -8.82 -29.28
CA VAL A 4 -31.18 -8.13 -28.00
C VAL A 4 -29.78 -7.50 -27.93
N PHE A 5 -29.73 -6.17 -27.96
CA PHE A 5 -28.51 -5.39 -27.84
C PHE A 5 -28.16 -5.31 -26.34
N TYR A 6 -27.02 -5.88 -25.95
CA TYR A 6 -26.45 -5.65 -24.62
C TYR A 6 -25.54 -4.41 -24.71
N PRO A 7 -25.73 -3.38 -23.87
CA PRO A 7 -24.77 -2.29 -23.79
C PRO A 7 -23.44 -2.86 -23.28
N GLU A 8 -22.34 -2.57 -23.98
CA GLU A 8 -20.98 -2.79 -23.49
C GLU A 8 -20.79 -2.01 -22.18
N LEU A 9 -20.95 -2.71 -21.07
CA LEU A 9 -20.48 -2.32 -19.75
C LEU A 9 -19.28 -3.22 -19.45
N SER A 10 -18.09 -2.92 -19.99
CA SER A 10 -16.89 -3.71 -19.64
C SER A 10 -15.73 -2.86 -19.14
N ASP A 11 -15.57 -1.61 -19.58
CA ASP A 11 -14.34 -0.88 -19.25
C ASP A 11 -14.46 -0.12 -17.91
N GLN A 12 -15.67 0.25 -17.51
CA GLN A 12 -15.91 1.04 -16.29
C GLN A 12 -15.83 0.23 -15.00
N GLU A 13 -16.21 -1.06 -15.02
CA GLU A 13 -16.12 -1.93 -13.84
C GLU A 13 -14.66 -2.32 -13.57
N ASP A 14 -13.89 -2.61 -14.61
CA ASP A 14 -12.47 -2.97 -14.50
C ASP A 14 -11.62 -1.81 -13.96
N GLU A 15 -11.81 -0.58 -14.44
CA GLU A 15 -11.09 0.59 -13.91
C GLU A 15 -11.38 0.83 -12.42
N VAL A 16 -12.65 0.73 -12.00
CA VAL A 16 -13.06 0.91 -10.59
C VAL A 16 -12.52 -0.21 -9.69
N TYR A 17 -12.44 -1.45 -10.19
CA TYR A 17 -11.77 -2.53 -9.49
C TYR A 17 -10.28 -2.21 -9.28
N THR A 18 -9.59 -1.74 -10.31
CA THR A 18 -8.15 -1.40 -10.18
C THR A 18 -7.89 -0.21 -9.27
N GLU A 19 -8.82 0.74 -9.14
CA GLU A 19 -8.70 1.86 -8.21
C GLU A 19 -8.86 1.39 -6.77
N ARG A 20 -9.88 0.56 -6.49
CA ARG A 20 -10.09 -0.05 -5.17
C ARG A 20 -8.90 -0.90 -4.74
N GLU A 21 -8.34 -1.70 -5.64
CA GLU A 21 -7.14 -2.51 -5.36
C GLU A 21 -5.93 -1.65 -5.00
N ARG A 22 -5.75 -0.50 -5.68
CA ARG A 22 -4.69 0.46 -5.34
C ARG A 22 -4.91 1.15 -4.00
N GLU A 23 -6.15 1.41 -3.62
CA GLU A 23 -6.47 1.95 -2.29
C GLU A 23 -6.17 0.94 -1.19
N ILE A 24 -6.58 -0.31 -1.39
CA ILE A 24 -6.24 -1.44 -0.50
C ILE A 24 -4.72 -1.56 -0.37
N GLU A 25 -3.98 -1.49 -1.47
CA GLU A 25 -2.51 -1.51 -1.45
C GLU A 25 -1.90 -0.39 -0.62
N LYS A 26 -2.41 0.83 -0.76
CA LYS A 26 -1.91 1.96 0.02
C LYS A 26 -2.16 1.76 1.51
N GLU A 27 -3.33 1.26 1.88
CA GLU A 27 -3.69 0.99 3.27
C GLU A 27 -2.83 -0.14 3.86
N GLU A 28 -2.65 -1.24 3.13
CA GLU A 28 -1.76 -2.34 3.52
C GLU A 28 -0.32 -1.86 3.72
N ASN A 29 0.20 -1.07 2.78
CA ASN A 29 1.54 -0.51 2.85
C ASN A 29 1.69 0.42 4.06
N PHE A 30 0.68 1.23 4.35
CA PHE A 30 0.64 2.08 5.54
C PHE A 30 0.70 1.25 6.82
N MET A 31 -0.19 0.26 6.96
CA MET A 31 -0.25 -0.60 8.15
C MET A 31 1.02 -1.41 8.36
N ASN A 32 1.62 -1.91 7.28
CA ASN A 32 2.88 -2.64 7.33
C ASN A 32 4.03 -1.75 7.81
N LEU A 33 4.14 -0.53 7.28
CA LEU A 33 5.16 0.43 7.70
C LEU A 33 4.97 0.86 9.15
N TRP A 34 3.74 1.21 9.51
CA TRP A 34 3.39 1.64 10.87
C TRP A 34 3.70 0.53 11.88
N GLY A 35 3.26 -0.71 11.61
CA GLY A 35 3.50 -1.86 12.47
C GLY A 35 4.98 -2.21 12.59
N TYR A 36 5.74 -2.09 11.51
CA TYR A 36 7.19 -2.27 11.52
C TYR A 36 7.87 -1.25 12.44
N LEU A 37 7.57 0.04 12.26
CA LEU A 37 8.16 1.12 13.06
C LEU A 37 7.75 0.99 14.53
N ARG A 38 6.48 0.66 14.81
CA ARG A 38 5.98 0.51 16.19
C ARG A 38 6.72 -0.58 16.96
N ARG A 39 7.01 -1.71 16.29
CA ARG A 39 7.74 -2.84 16.89
C ARG A 39 9.22 -2.54 17.08
N ARG A 40 9.86 -1.90 16.09
CA ARG A 40 11.31 -1.69 16.07
C ARG A 40 11.75 -0.44 16.84
N TYR A 41 10.89 0.58 16.91
CA TYR A 41 11.15 1.88 17.50
C TYR A 41 10.00 2.30 18.43
N PRO A 42 9.80 1.59 19.56
CA PRO A 42 8.64 1.80 20.42
C PRO A 42 8.58 3.17 21.11
N ASN A 43 9.69 3.89 21.14
CA ASN A 43 9.81 5.24 21.72
C ASN A 43 9.47 6.35 20.73
N GLU A 44 9.35 6.04 19.44
CA GLU A 44 8.94 7.01 18.42
C GLU A 44 7.43 7.20 18.46
N THR A 45 6.99 8.45 18.43
CA THR A 45 5.57 8.79 18.29
C THR A 45 5.18 8.54 16.84
N LEU A 46 4.21 7.65 16.60
CA LEU A 46 3.74 7.29 15.25
C LEU A 46 2.30 7.73 15.00
N GLU A 47 1.60 8.08 16.07
CA GLU A 47 0.24 8.58 16.06
C GLU A 47 0.14 9.81 15.15
N GLU A 48 -0.92 9.87 14.34
CA GLU A 48 -1.23 10.98 13.43
C GLU A 48 -0.23 11.23 12.28
N LYS A 49 0.84 10.43 12.16
CA LYS A 49 1.80 10.55 11.06
C LYS A 49 1.20 10.07 9.74
N LYS A 50 1.43 10.84 8.67
CA LYS A 50 1.08 10.42 7.31
C LYS A 50 2.10 9.38 6.82
N PHE A 51 1.73 8.63 5.80
CA PHE A 51 2.62 7.63 5.19
C PHE A 51 3.99 8.20 4.80
N SER A 52 4.03 9.40 4.21
CA SER A 52 5.29 10.11 3.87
C SER A 52 6.17 10.36 5.09
N ASP A 53 5.57 10.69 6.23
CA ASP A 53 6.29 11.00 7.46
C ASP A 53 6.88 9.73 8.06
N LEU A 54 6.15 8.60 7.96
CA LEU A 54 6.66 7.28 8.36
C LEU A 54 7.83 6.84 7.48
N ILE A 55 7.79 7.09 6.16
CA ILE A 55 8.91 6.81 5.26
C ILE A 55 10.13 7.65 5.64
N ASN A 56 9.94 8.95 5.86
CA ASN A 56 11.02 9.85 6.26
C ASN A 56 11.62 9.45 7.61
N LEU A 57 10.79 9.06 8.57
CA LEU A 57 11.22 8.55 9.87
C LEU A 57 12.06 7.28 9.70
N LYS A 58 11.61 6.32 8.88
CA LYS A 58 12.39 5.11 8.58
C LYS A 58 13.75 5.44 7.95
N ILE A 59 13.79 6.35 6.97
CA ILE A 59 15.05 6.80 6.35
C ILE A 59 15.97 7.41 7.39
N HIS A 60 15.43 8.23 8.30
CA HIS A 60 16.22 8.87 9.34
C HIS A 60 16.82 7.85 10.31
N LEU A 61 16.04 6.84 10.71
CA LEU A 61 16.45 5.82 11.68
C LEU A 61 17.40 4.75 11.10
N GLU A 62 17.25 4.42 9.82
CA GLU A 62 17.92 3.26 9.21
C GLU A 62 18.86 3.62 8.05
N GLY A 63 18.80 4.86 7.58
CA GLY A 63 19.44 5.30 6.36
C GLY A 63 18.68 4.91 5.08
N PRO A 64 18.97 5.57 3.95
CA PRO A 64 18.21 5.43 2.70
C PRO A 64 18.37 4.07 2.01
N ARG A 65 19.39 3.28 2.37
CA ARG A 65 19.66 1.98 1.70
C ARG A 65 18.65 0.90 2.09
N ARG A 66 18.12 0.93 3.31
CA ARG A 66 17.21 -0.10 3.85
C ARG A 66 15.75 0.04 3.44
N LEU A 67 15.40 1.06 2.66
CA LEU A 67 14.07 1.17 2.05
C LEU A 67 13.89 0.18 0.89
N ARG A 68 14.95 -0.10 0.12
CA ARG A 68 14.91 -1.04 -1.01
C ARG A 68 14.64 -2.48 -0.57
N GLU A 69 15.35 -2.95 0.45
CA GLU A 69 15.15 -4.28 1.04
C GLU A 69 13.71 -4.43 1.56
N TRP A 70 13.17 -3.38 2.18
CA TRP A 70 11.79 -3.37 2.65
C TRP A 70 10.74 -3.39 1.53
N THR A 71 11.02 -2.79 0.37
CA THR A 71 10.08 -2.83 -0.77
C THR A 71 9.94 -4.25 -1.32
N GLU A 72 11.01 -5.04 -1.28
CA GLU A 72 11.02 -6.46 -1.63
C GLU A 72 10.33 -7.32 -0.56
N ASP A 73 10.53 -7.02 0.73
CA ASP A 73 9.87 -7.72 1.83
C ASP A 73 8.35 -7.48 1.86
N ILE A 74 7.87 -6.27 1.53
CA ILE A 74 6.43 -6.02 1.37
C ILE A 74 5.88 -6.78 0.16
N ALA A 75 6.58 -6.71 -0.98
CA ALA A 75 6.14 -7.39 -2.20
C ALA A 75 6.08 -8.92 -2.04
N SER A 76 6.91 -9.49 -1.17
CA SER A 76 6.89 -10.91 -0.86
C SER A 76 5.76 -11.32 0.09
N VAL A 77 5.32 -10.45 1.01
CA VAL A 77 4.12 -10.69 1.86
C VAL A 77 2.84 -10.82 1.04
N ARG A 78 2.76 -10.19 -0.14
CA ARG A 78 1.61 -10.30 -1.07
C ARG A 78 1.52 -11.60 -1.87
N LYS A 79 2.53 -12.48 -1.81
CA LYS A 79 2.58 -13.71 -2.62
C LYS A 79 2.07 -14.98 -1.93
N HIS A 80 1.44 -14.89 -0.76
CA HIS A 80 0.92 -16.05 -0.03
C HIS A 80 -0.56 -15.92 0.32
#